data_AF-A0A8B6BED7-F1
#
_entry.id   AF-A0A8B6BED7-F1
#
_cell.length_a   1.000
_cell.length_b   1.000
_cell.length_c   1.000
_cell.angle_alpha   90.00
_cell.angle_beta   90.00
_cell.angle_gamma   90.00
#
_symmetry.space_group_name_H-M   'P 1'
#
loop_
_entity.id
_entity.type
_entity.pdbx_description
1 polymer ?
#
loop_
_entity_poly.entity_id
_entity_poly.type
_entity_poly.pdbx_seq_one_letter_code
_entity_poly.pdbx_strand_id
1 'polypeptide(L)'
;MKGDLEWWVANVSTELRHISHGSPQIVIQTDASLLGWGGILSDNEIGGRWTDEESKNHINYLEILAIYFTLKSFLHLIINKHVKVLTDNTTAVAYISNMGGTKSIDCNTISRQIWLFCKDNDIWLTCTHIAGKENLADKKSREFDDKLEWKLERSVFDQLCTLWQRPDIDLFASRLNFQLENYCSWKPDPLSAFIDAFSINWSYFQFVYLFPPFSLLSRCIFKIREDGARGVVIAPFWQTQTWFPRLMQLLTDNPIVLPKNKKILNLPHDPQSVHPLHKKMKLIACPVSGVASENEDFLKKQPTYSCRLGNQVQRNSTKCISGNGSNIVTKNKLIAFKFL
;
A
#
# COMPACT_ATOMS: atom_id res chain seq x y z
N MET A 1 -17.63 18.48 -26.03
CA MET A 1 -18.38 18.59 -27.30
C MET A 1 -17.67 17.94 -28.48
N LYS A 2 -16.49 18.39 -28.94
CA LYS A 2 -15.75 17.73 -30.04
C LYS A 2 -15.42 16.26 -29.74
N GLY A 3 -14.83 15.98 -28.57
CA GLY A 3 -14.50 14.62 -28.16
C GLY A 3 -15.73 13.71 -27.93
N ASP A 4 -16.87 14.27 -27.54
CA ASP A 4 -18.10 13.48 -27.36
C ASP A 4 -18.72 13.12 -28.72
N LEU A 5 -18.65 14.02 -29.71
CA LEU A 5 -19.06 13.73 -31.09
C LEU A 5 -18.15 12.69 -31.74
N GLU A 6 -16.85 12.78 -31.52
CA GLU A 6 -15.87 11.78 -31.98
C GLU A 6 -16.17 10.40 -31.38
N TRP A 7 -16.49 10.34 -30.08
CA TRP A 7 -16.93 9.11 -29.43
C TRP A 7 -18.19 8.54 -30.08
N TRP A 8 -19.22 9.35 -30.31
CA TRP A 8 -20.45 8.89 -30.96
C TRP A 8 -20.19 8.36 -32.37
N VAL A 9 -19.42 9.06 -33.20
CA VAL A 9 -19.08 8.60 -34.56
C VAL A 9 -18.35 7.25 -34.52
N ALA A 10 -17.45 7.06 -33.56
CA ALA A 10 -16.69 5.82 -33.43
C ALA A 10 -17.49 4.63 -32.86
N ASN A 11 -18.57 4.88 -32.11
CA ASN A 11 -19.24 3.85 -31.32
C ASN A 11 -20.71 3.59 -31.72
N VAL A 12 -21.37 4.50 -32.44
CA VAL A 12 -22.82 4.41 -32.70
C VAL A 12 -23.24 3.15 -33.49
N SER A 13 -22.36 2.61 -34.32
CA SER A 13 -22.65 1.42 -35.14
C SER A 13 -22.48 0.10 -34.40
N THR A 14 -21.76 0.08 -33.28
CA THR A 14 -21.40 -1.14 -32.54
C THR A 14 -22.02 -1.20 -31.15
N GLU A 15 -22.37 -0.07 -30.55
CA GLU A 15 -22.93 -0.02 -29.21
C GLU A 15 -24.41 -0.44 -29.18
N LEU A 16 -24.71 -1.43 -28.36
CA LEU A 16 -26.06 -1.90 -28.10
C LEU A 16 -26.51 -1.46 -26.71
N ARG A 17 -27.60 -0.70 -26.62
CA ARG A 17 -28.25 -0.39 -25.35
C ARG A 17 -29.31 -1.45 -25.06
N HIS A 18 -29.01 -2.36 -24.15
CA HIS A 18 -30.02 -3.29 -23.65
C HIS A 18 -31.10 -2.53 -22.86
N ILE A 19 -32.36 -2.72 -23.24
CA ILE A 19 -33.49 -2.02 -22.58
C ILE A 19 -33.72 -2.59 -21.17
N SER A 20 -33.39 -3.86 -20.96
CA SER A 20 -33.47 -4.54 -19.66
C SER A 20 -32.19 -5.33 -19.43
N HIS A 21 -31.64 -5.19 -18.23
CA HIS A 21 -30.47 -5.93 -17.75
C HIS A 21 -30.86 -7.01 -16.71
N GLY A 22 -32.17 -7.25 -16.52
CA GLY A 22 -32.68 -8.20 -15.54
C GLY A 22 -32.66 -7.68 -14.11
N SER A 23 -32.72 -8.61 -13.15
CA SER A 23 -32.60 -8.31 -11.72
C SER A 23 -31.13 -8.15 -11.33
N PRO A 24 -30.80 -7.26 -10.38
CA PRO A 24 -29.44 -7.08 -9.92
C PRO A 24 -28.89 -8.37 -9.34
N GLN A 25 -27.72 -8.77 -9.81
CA GLN A 25 -27.00 -9.97 -9.35
C GLN A 25 -26.22 -9.68 -8.08
N ILE A 26 -25.80 -8.42 -7.90
CA ILE A 26 -25.00 -7.97 -6.77
C ILE A 26 -25.60 -6.68 -6.20
N VAL A 27 -25.55 -6.54 -4.87
CA VAL A 27 -25.91 -5.32 -4.16
C VAL A 27 -24.70 -4.86 -3.37
N ILE A 28 -24.33 -3.58 -3.54
CA ILE A 28 -23.31 -2.91 -2.73
C ILE A 28 -23.94 -1.76 -1.95
N GLN A 29 -23.43 -1.52 -0.75
CA GLN A 29 -23.74 -0.32 0.04
C GLN A 29 -22.52 0.58 0.06
N THR A 30 -22.74 1.88 -0.04
CA THR A 30 -21.66 2.87 -0.07
C THR A 30 -22.00 4.05 0.82
N ASP A 31 -20.99 4.64 1.42
CA ASP A 31 -21.14 5.82 2.25
C ASP A 31 -19.89 6.69 2.17
N ALA A 32 -20.08 8.01 2.29
CA ALA A 32 -19.00 8.96 2.45
C ALA A 32 -19.20 9.85 3.66
N SER A 33 -18.10 10.12 4.35
CA SER A 33 -18.01 11.21 5.32
C SER A 33 -16.98 12.23 4.83
N LEU A 34 -16.79 13.32 5.59
CA LEU A 34 -15.67 14.24 5.32
C LEU A 34 -14.29 13.63 5.63
N LEU A 35 -14.24 12.50 6.35
CA LEU A 35 -13.00 11.85 6.76
C LEU A 35 -12.59 10.71 5.83
N GLY A 36 -13.55 10.00 5.24
CA GLY A 36 -13.28 8.85 4.40
C GLY A 36 -14.52 8.27 3.71
N TRP A 37 -14.34 7.09 3.14
CA TRP A 37 -15.37 6.34 2.43
C TRP A 37 -15.50 4.93 2.96
N GLY A 38 -16.68 4.37 2.78
CA GLY A 38 -17.02 3.00 3.10
C GLY A 38 -17.73 2.31 1.94
N GLY A 39 -17.46 1.02 1.79
CA GLY A 39 -18.14 0.15 0.84
C GLY A 39 -18.37 -1.23 1.44
N ILE A 40 -19.55 -1.80 1.21
CA ILE A 40 -19.89 -3.14 1.68
C ILE A 40 -20.48 -3.96 0.54
N LEU A 41 -19.98 -5.18 0.41
CA LEU A 41 -20.49 -6.20 -0.49
C LEU A 41 -20.60 -7.53 0.27
N SER A 42 -21.82 -7.94 0.60
CA SER A 42 -22.07 -9.11 1.45
C SER A 42 -21.29 -8.98 2.77
N ASP A 43 -20.38 -9.92 3.07
CA ASP A 43 -19.53 -9.90 4.27
C ASP A 43 -18.20 -9.15 4.07
N ASN A 44 -17.94 -8.64 2.86
CA ASN A 44 -16.72 -7.90 2.55
C ASN A 44 -16.94 -6.42 2.82
N GLU A 45 -16.22 -5.91 3.82
CA GLU A 45 -16.22 -4.49 4.18
C GLU A 45 -14.89 -3.84 3.80
N ILE A 46 -14.98 -2.74 3.06
CA ILE A 46 -13.85 -1.93 2.62
C ILE A 46 -14.09 -0.47 3.00
N GLY A 47 -13.01 0.29 3.04
CA GLY A 47 -13.05 1.71 3.33
C GLY A 47 -11.67 2.24 3.69
N GLY A 48 -11.57 3.55 3.76
CA GLY A 48 -10.33 4.24 4.08
C GLY A 48 -10.53 5.74 4.11
N ARG A 49 -9.52 6.46 4.61
CA ARG A 49 -9.56 7.92 4.66
C ARG A 49 -9.46 8.53 3.27
N TRP A 50 -9.94 9.76 3.14
CA TRP A 50 -9.64 10.64 2.01
C TRP A 50 -8.20 11.14 2.06
N THR A 51 -7.65 11.52 0.90
CA THR A 51 -6.47 12.39 0.87
C THR A 51 -6.84 13.81 1.32
N ASP A 52 -5.84 14.61 1.67
CA ASP A 52 -6.02 16.03 2.01
C ASP A 52 -6.63 16.84 0.84
N GLU A 53 -6.43 16.41 -0.39
CA GLU A 53 -7.02 17.04 -1.58
C GLU A 53 -8.46 16.59 -1.78
N GLU A 54 -8.73 15.29 -1.65
CA GLU A 54 -10.07 14.74 -1.81
C GLU A 54 -11.04 15.28 -0.76
N SER A 55 -10.64 15.30 0.52
CA SER A 55 -11.46 15.75 1.66
C SER A 55 -11.94 17.20 1.56
N LYS A 56 -11.31 18.03 0.71
CA LYS A 56 -11.73 19.41 0.44
C LYS A 56 -12.93 19.51 -0.50
N ASN A 57 -13.27 18.42 -1.20
CA ASN A 57 -14.45 18.40 -2.06
C ASN A 57 -15.74 18.39 -1.23
N HIS A 58 -16.81 18.89 -1.84
CA HIS A 58 -18.13 18.89 -1.20
C HIS A 58 -18.67 17.46 -1.03
N ILE A 59 -19.55 17.26 -0.04
CA ILE A 59 -20.03 15.93 0.35
C ILE A 59 -20.67 15.15 -0.80
N ASN A 60 -21.47 15.78 -1.68
CA ASN A 60 -22.09 15.03 -2.79
C ASN A 60 -21.05 14.49 -3.80
N TYR A 61 -19.91 15.17 -3.98
CA TYR A 61 -18.82 14.63 -4.79
C TYR A 61 -18.17 13.44 -4.09
N LEU A 62 -17.93 13.53 -2.78
CA LEU A 62 -17.36 12.44 -1.99
C LEU A 62 -18.25 11.19 -1.98
N GLU A 63 -19.56 11.36 -1.96
CA GLU A 63 -20.53 10.26 -2.05
C GLU A 63 -20.45 9.53 -3.39
N ILE A 64 -20.37 10.28 -4.50
CA ILE A 64 -20.19 9.68 -5.82
C ILE A 64 -18.79 9.04 -5.94
N LEU A 65 -17.76 9.65 -5.33
CA LEU A 65 -16.41 9.09 -5.28
C LEU A 65 -16.35 7.79 -4.47
N ALA A 66 -17.08 7.69 -3.36
CA ALA A 66 -17.18 6.47 -2.56
C ALA A 66 -17.80 5.32 -3.37
N ILE A 67 -18.80 5.62 -4.22
CA ILE A 67 -19.34 4.64 -5.18
C ILE A 67 -18.24 4.17 -6.13
N TYR A 68 -17.51 5.11 -6.74
CA TYR A 68 -16.44 4.76 -7.68
C TYR A 68 -15.35 3.89 -7.04
N PHE A 69 -14.90 4.26 -5.83
CA PHE A 69 -13.89 3.51 -5.10
C PHE A 69 -14.38 2.12 -4.72
N THR A 70 -15.63 1.99 -4.29
CA THR A 70 -16.22 0.69 -3.97
C THR A 70 -16.28 -0.21 -5.21
N LEU A 71 -16.67 0.32 -6.37
CA LEU A 71 -16.69 -0.43 -7.63
C LEU A 71 -15.29 -0.89 -8.04
N LYS A 72 -14.29 -0.02 -7.95
CA LYS A 72 -12.89 -0.38 -8.26
C LYS A 72 -12.35 -1.46 -7.34
N SER A 73 -12.52 -1.31 -6.03
CA SER A 73 -12.06 -2.29 -5.04
C SER A 73 -12.71 -3.66 -5.23
N PHE A 74 -13.99 -3.71 -5.61
CA PHE A 74 -14.71 -4.97 -5.84
C PHE A 74 -14.74 -5.43 -7.30
N LEU A 75 -13.92 -4.85 -8.19
CA LEU A 75 -13.97 -5.13 -9.63
C LEU A 75 -13.99 -6.64 -9.95
N HIS A 76 -13.09 -7.40 -9.33
CA HIS A 76 -12.99 -8.86 -9.52
C HIS A 76 -14.26 -9.64 -9.15
N LEU A 77 -15.13 -9.08 -8.31
CA LEU A 77 -16.41 -9.69 -7.91
C LEU A 77 -17.59 -9.20 -8.75
N ILE A 78 -17.48 -8.02 -9.37
CA ILE A 78 -18.62 -7.34 -10.01
C ILE A 78 -18.53 -7.27 -11.54
N ILE A 79 -17.40 -7.64 -12.14
CA ILE A 79 -17.22 -7.67 -13.60
C ILE A 79 -18.31 -8.50 -14.29
N ASN A 80 -18.79 -8.03 -15.45
CA ASN A 80 -19.85 -8.69 -16.25
C ASN A 80 -21.18 -8.89 -15.49
N LYS A 81 -21.53 -8.00 -14.55
CA LYS A 81 -22.74 -8.14 -13.71
C LYS A 81 -23.57 -6.88 -13.66
N HIS A 82 -24.86 -7.07 -13.37
CA HIS A 82 -25.74 -6.00 -12.92
C HIS A 82 -25.54 -5.76 -11.41
N VAL A 83 -25.01 -4.59 -11.08
CA VAL A 83 -24.75 -4.13 -9.71
C VAL A 83 -25.78 -3.07 -9.30
N LYS A 84 -26.41 -3.30 -8.15
CA LYS A 84 -27.26 -2.30 -7.48
C LYS A 84 -26.48 -1.62 -6.36
N VAL A 85 -26.35 -0.31 -6.46
CA VAL A 85 -25.74 0.55 -5.45
C VAL A 85 -26.81 1.08 -4.51
N LEU A 86 -26.58 0.95 -3.22
CA LEU A 86 -27.40 1.54 -2.16
C LEU A 86 -26.60 2.65 -1.47
N THR A 87 -27.18 3.84 -1.42
CA THR A 87 -26.61 5.04 -0.77
C THR A 87 -27.74 5.82 -0.12
N ASP A 88 -27.47 6.57 0.93
CA ASP A 88 -28.43 7.50 1.54
C ASP A 88 -28.38 8.91 0.91
N ASN A 89 -27.48 9.14 -0.03
CA ASN A 89 -27.38 10.43 -0.72
C ASN A 89 -28.24 10.46 -2.00
N THR A 90 -29.38 11.16 -1.93
CA THR A 90 -30.29 11.34 -3.08
C THR A 90 -29.65 12.02 -4.29
N THR A 91 -28.64 12.87 -4.08
CA THR A 91 -27.90 13.51 -5.19
C THR A 91 -27.06 12.47 -5.92
N ALA A 92 -26.33 11.61 -5.20
CA ALA A 92 -25.58 10.51 -5.79
C ALA A 92 -26.50 9.56 -6.59
N VAL A 93 -27.68 9.23 -6.05
CA VAL A 93 -28.69 8.43 -6.78
C VAL A 93 -29.09 9.10 -8.09
N ALA A 94 -29.36 10.41 -8.08
CA ALA A 94 -29.76 11.14 -9.27
C ALA A 94 -28.64 11.19 -10.33
N TYR A 95 -27.40 11.44 -9.92
CA TYR A 95 -26.25 11.50 -10.83
C TYR A 95 -25.93 10.14 -11.45
N ILE A 96 -25.94 9.06 -10.66
CA ILE A 96 -25.69 7.72 -11.20
C ILE A 96 -26.83 7.28 -12.12
N SER A 97 -28.08 7.42 -11.68
CA SER A 97 -29.25 6.94 -12.45
C SER A 97 -29.43 7.69 -13.79
N ASN A 98 -29.07 8.97 -13.84
CA ASN A 98 -29.16 9.79 -15.05
C ASN A 98 -27.85 9.83 -15.85
N MET A 99 -26.84 9.04 -15.49
CA MET A 99 -25.53 9.01 -16.15
C MET A 99 -24.81 10.37 -16.17
N GLY A 100 -25.05 11.20 -15.16
CA GLY A 100 -24.53 12.55 -15.04
C GLY A 100 -25.58 13.56 -14.58
N GLY A 101 -25.20 14.83 -14.66
CA GLY A 101 -26.06 15.95 -14.28
C GLY A 101 -25.47 17.29 -14.71
N THR A 102 -26.29 18.34 -14.68
CA THR A 102 -25.91 19.69 -15.14
C THR A 102 -25.58 20.65 -14.00
N LYS A 103 -25.85 20.26 -12.75
CA LYS A 103 -25.76 21.16 -11.59
C LYS A 103 -24.35 21.33 -11.03
N SER A 104 -23.49 20.32 -11.19
CA SER A 104 -22.10 20.34 -10.74
C SER A 104 -21.22 19.67 -11.77
N ILE A 105 -20.23 20.40 -12.27
CA ILE A 105 -19.26 19.92 -13.25
C ILE A 105 -18.41 18.79 -12.63
N ASP A 106 -18.01 18.92 -11.38
CA ASP A 106 -17.20 17.92 -10.68
C ASP A 106 -17.97 16.61 -10.51
N CYS A 107 -19.21 16.67 -10.01
CA CYS A 107 -20.08 15.49 -9.87
C CYS A 107 -20.37 14.84 -11.23
N ASN A 108 -20.56 15.64 -12.28
CA ASN A 108 -20.79 15.12 -13.62
C ASN A 108 -19.54 14.42 -14.18
N THR A 109 -18.36 15.00 -13.93
CA THR A 109 -17.08 14.44 -14.38
C THR A 109 -16.84 13.07 -13.76
N ILE A 110 -17.03 12.93 -12.45
CA ILE A 110 -16.86 11.64 -11.79
C ILE A 110 -17.96 10.63 -12.15
N SER A 111 -19.20 11.07 -12.32
CA SER A 111 -20.29 10.20 -12.79
C SER A 111 -19.98 9.61 -14.18
N ARG A 112 -19.43 10.44 -15.08
CA ARG A 112 -18.97 10.00 -16.39
C ARG A 112 -17.82 8.99 -16.27
N GLN A 113 -16.86 9.21 -15.37
CA GLN A 113 -15.79 8.24 -15.13
C GLN A 113 -16.32 6.89 -14.65
N ILE A 114 -17.31 6.88 -13.75
CA ILE A 114 -17.96 5.66 -13.27
C ILE A 114 -18.61 4.91 -14.44
N TRP A 115 -19.38 5.59 -15.29
CA TRP A 115 -20.05 4.94 -16.41
C TRP A 115 -19.09 4.44 -17.49
N LEU A 116 -18.00 5.16 -17.75
CA LEU A 116 -16.93 4.67 -18.64
C LEU A 116 -16.25 3.44 -18.04
N PHE A 117 -15.89 3.47 -16.76
CA PHE A 117 -15.34 2.32 -16.06
C PHE A 117 -16.28 1.11 -16.12
N CYS A 118 -17.58 1.32 -15.91
CA CYS A 118 -18.56 0.26 -15.97
C CYS A 118 -18.72 -0.28 -17.40
N LYS A 119 -18.71 0.58 -18.42
CA LYS A 119 -18.69 0.15 -19.82
C LYS A 119 -17.50 -0.75 -20.11
N ASP A 120 -16.29 -0.33 -19.72
CA ASP A 120 -15.05 -1.06 -20.01
C ASP A 120 -14.98 -2.44 -19.33
N ASN A 121 -15.81 -2.67 -18.30
CA ASN A 121 -15.85 -3.90 -17.50
C ASN A 121 -17.20 -4.65 -17.61
N ASP A 122 -18.04 -4.29 -18.57
CA ASP A 122 -19.40 -4.85 -18.77
C ASP A 122 -20.25 -4.89 -17.49
N ILE A 123 -20.19 -3.81 -16.72
CA ILE A 123 -20.97 -3.63 -15.48
C ILE A 123 -22.18 -2.78 -15.81
N TRP A 124 -23.38 -3.29 -15.50
CA TRP A 124 -24.58 -2.47 -15.50
C TRP A 124 -24.86 -1.93 -14.10
N LEU A 125 -24.99 -0.61 -13.96
CA LEU A 125 -25.26 0.03 -12.67
C LEU A 125 -26.73 0.44 -12.53
N THR A 126 -27.27 0.20 -11.34
CA THR A 126 -28.48 0.86 -10.86
C THR A 126 -28.22 1.43 -9.48
N CYS A 127 -28.86 2.54 -9.13
CA CYS A 127 -28.67 3.18 -7.82
C CYS A 127 -30.02 3.37 -7.13
N THR A 128 -30.09 3.16 -5.83
CA THR A 128 -31.31 3.32 -5.05
C THR A 128 -31.01 3.94 -3.69
N HIS A 129 -31.86 4.86 -3.29
CA HIS A 129 -31.77 5.49 -1.97
C HIS A 129 -32.14 4.50 -0.86
N ILE A 130 -31.37 4.48 0.23
CA ILE A 130 -31.70 3.79 1.48
C ILE A 130 -31.66 4.77 2.65
N ALA A 131 -32.32 4.45 3.77
CA ALA A 131 -32.21 5.29 4.96
C ALA A 131 -30.81 5.14 5.57
N GLY A 132 -30.17 6.23 6.00
CA GLY A 132 -28.81 6.17 6.57
C GLY A 132 -28.64 5.22 7.75
N LYS A 133 -29.69 5.02 8.57
CA LYS A 133 -29.70 4.02 9.66
C LYS A 133 -29.57 2.56 9.19
N GLU A 134 -29.87 2.29 7.93
CA GLU A 134 -29.78 0.98 7.28
C GLU A 134 -28.50 0.85 6.44
N ASN A 135 -27.71 1.93 6.32
CA ASN A 135 -26.46 1.96 5.59
C ASN A 135 -25.31 1.45 6.47
N LEU A 136 -24.93 0.19 6.28
CA LEU A 136 -23.85 -0.43 7.05
C LEU A 136 -22.48 0.17 6.69
N ALA A 137 -22.36 0.82 5.53
CA ALA A 137 -21.11 1.41 5.07
C ALA A 137 -20.69 2.66 5.86
N ASP A 138 -21.62 3.30 6.58
CA ASP A 138 -21.37 4.50 7.41
C ASP A 138 -20.26 4.28 8.45
N LYS A 139 -20.18 3.08 9.02
CA LYS A 139 -19.12 2.75 9.97
C LYS A 139 -17.74 2.82 9.32
N LYS A 140 -17.60 2.35 8.08
CA LYS A 140 -16.32 2.32 7.36
C LYS A 140 -15.89 3.67 6.81
N SER A 141 -16.82 4.58 6.60
CA SER A 141 -16.50 5.96 6.23
C SER A 141 -16.02 6.80 7.42
N ARG A 142 -16.09 6.28 8.67
CA ARG A 142 -15.79 7.03 9.91
C ARG A 142 -14.74 6.40 10.82
N GLU A 143 -14.62 5.06 10.84
CA GLU A 143 -13.67 4.34 11.70
C GLU A 143 -12.45 3.85 10.92
N PHE A 144 -11.26 4.28 11.35
CA PHE A 144 -9.99 3.99 10.69
C PHE A 144 -8.95 3.42 11.67
N ASP A 145 -8.08 2.53 11.18
CA ASP A 145 -6.90 2.07 11.92
C ASP A 145 -5.62 2.71 11.34
N ASP A 146 -5.31 3.90 11.82
CA ASP A 146 -4.19 4.71 11.32
C ASP A 146 -2.80 4.16 11.71
N LYS A 147 -2.74 3.07 12.48
CA LYS A 147 -1.47 2.47 12.92
C LYS A 147 -0.64 1.93 11.75
N LEU A 148 -1.30 1.57 10.64
CA LEU A 148 -0.64 1.01 9.46
C LEU A 148 -0.30 2.08 8.40
N GLU A 149 -0.77 3.30 8.58
CA GLU A 149 -0.68 4.36 7.56
C GLU A 149 0.62 5.20 7.65
N TRP A 150 1.50 4.88 8.59
CA TRP A 150 2.79 5.55 8.73
C TRP A 150 3.73 5.16 7.59
N LYS A 151 4.25 6.16 6.88
CA LYS A 151 5.25 5.94 5.82
C LYS A 151 6.56 6.66 6.10
N LEU A 152 7.63 6.17 5.48
CA LEU A 152 8.92 6.81 5.51
C LEU A 152 8.89 8.23 4.90
N GLU A 153 9.66 9.15 5.45
CA GLU A 153 9.88 10.47 4.84
C GLU A 153 10.34 10.32 3.39
N ARG A 154 9.74 11.11 2.49
CA ARG A 154 9.96 10.97 1.05
C ARG A 154 11.43 11.16 0.65
N SER A 155 12.08 12.16 1.22
CA SER A 155 13.51 12.46 1.03
C SER A 155 14.39 11.26 1.38
N VAL A 156 14.09 10.58 2.49
CA VAL A 156 14.81 9.40 2.95
C VAL A 156 14.57 8.23 2.02
N PHE A 157 13.32 7.99 1.60
CA PHE A 157 13.00 6.95 0.61
C PHE A 157 13.75 7.17 -0.71
N ASP A 158 13.78 8.40 -1.23
CA ASP A 158 14.46 8.74 -2.48
C ASP A 158 16.00 8.58 -2.36
N GLN A 159 16.58 8.88 -1.20
CA GLN A 159 17.99 8.60 -0.92
C GLN A 159 18.30 7.11 -0.92
N LEU A 160 17.45 6.27 -0.33
CA LEU A 160 17.60 4.81 -0.37
C LEU A 160 17.49 4.27 -1.81
N CYS A 161 16.57 4.82 -2.61
CA CYS A 161 16.44 4.47 -4.03
C CYS A 161 17.71 4.82 -4.82
N THR A 162 18.33 5.96 -4.52
CA THR A 162 19.58 6.41 -5.16
C THR A 162 20.77 5.54 -4.75
N LEU A 163 20.79 5.06 -3.49
CA LEU A 163 21.89 4.26 -2.96
C LEU A 163 21.94 2.85 -3.55
N TRP A 164 20.79 2.20 -3.73
CA TRP A 164 20.72 0.81 -4.18
C TRP A 164 20.04 0.68 -5.53
N GLN A 165 18.72 0.77 -5.54
CA GLN A 165 17.90 0.68 -6.73
C GLN A 165 16.51 1.23 -6.42
N ARG A 166 15.89 1.89 -7.40
CA ARG A 166 14.48 2.27 -7.30
C ARG A 166 13.62 0.99 -7.38
N PRO A 167 12.79 0.68 -6.37
CA PRO A 167 11.95 -0.51 -6.38
C PRO A 167 10.82 -0.41 -7.42
N ASP A 168 10.38 -1.56 -7.93
CA ASP A 168 9.31 -1.67 -8.92
C ASP A 168 7.92 -1.66 -8.29
N ILE A 169 7.84 -2.05 -7.01
CA ILE A 169 6.59 -2.18 -6.26
C ILE A 169 6.79 -1.84 -4.78
N ASP A 170 5.80 -1.14 -4.21
CA ASP A 170 5.66 -0.90 -2.77
C ASP A 170 4.73 -1.96 -2.17
N LEU A 171 5.31 -2.87 -1.40
CA LEU A 171 4.55 -3.91 -0.70
C LEU A 171 4.10 -3.39 0.67
N PHE A 172 2.86 -3.70 1.03
CA PHE A 172 2.22 -3.32 2.30
C PHE A 172 1.82 -1.84 2.40
N ALA A 173 1.40 -1.25 1.28
CA ALA A 173 0.98 0.14 1.20
C ALA A 173 -0.52 0.32 0.90
N SER A 174 -1.06 1.47 1.28
CA SER A 174 -2.39 1.97 0.93
C SER A 174 -2.26 3.10 -0.09
N ARG A 175 -3.37 3.55 -0.67
CA ARG A 175 -3.35 4.74 -1.54
C ARG A 175 -2.87 6.02 -0.84
N LEU A 176 -2.88 6.05 0.50
CA LEU A 176 -2.46 7.22 1.28
C LEU A 176 -0.96 7.20 1.53
N ASN A 177 -0.41 6.00 1.74
CA ASN A 177 0.93 5.84 2.26
C ASN A 177 1.96 5.31 1.24
N PHE A 178 1.53 5.01 0.00
CA PHE A 178 2.43 4.49 -1.02
C PHE A 178 3.63 5.42 -1.29
N GLN A 179 4.74 4.79 -1.64
CA GLN A 179 5.96 5.40 -2.15
C GLN A 179 6.14 5.16 -3.65
N LEU A 180 5.42 4.20 -4.22
CA LEU A 180 5.44 3.84 -5.63
C LEU A 180 4.02 3.72 -6.15
N GLU A 181 3.79 4.17 -7.39
CA GLU A 181 2.46 4.08 -8.03
C GLU A 181 1.98 2.62 -8.15
N ASN A 182 2.91 1.71 -8.41
CA ASN A 182 2.66 0.28 -8.33
C ASN A 182 2.81 -0.17 -6.86
N TYR A 183 1.69 -0.44 -6.19
CA TYR A 183 1.70 -0.88 -4.79
C TYR A 183 0.71 -2.02 -4.52
N CYS A 184 0.98 -2.74 -3.44
CA CYS A 184 0.16 -3.84 -2.97
C CYS A 184 -0.42 -3.55 -1.59
N SER A 185 -1.76 -3.54 -1.51
CA SER A 185 -2.52 -3.25 -0.30
C SER A 185 -2.93 -4.52 0.44
N TRP A 186 -3.19 -4.40 1.75
CA TRP A 186 -3.68 -5.53 2.55
C TRP A 186 -5.11 -5.92 2.19
N LYS A 187 -5.96 -4.91 1.96
CA LYS A 187 -7.38 -5.06 1.60
C LYS A 187 -7.63 -4.45 0.22
N PRO A 188 -8.75 -4.80 -0.45
CA PRO A 188 -9.11 -4.19 -1.72
C PRO A 188 -9.11 -2.67 -1.65
N ASP A 189 -8.15 -2.04 -2.35
CA ASP A 189 -7.95 -0.60 -2.40
C ASP A 189 -8.12 -0.15 -3.87
N PRO A 190 -8.85 0.95 -4.13
CA PRO A 190 -9.30 1.30 -5.47
C PRO A 190 -8.18 1.55 -6.47
N LEU A 191 -6.97 1.89 -6.01
CA LEU A 191 -5.83 2.18 -6.88
C LEU A 191 -4.69 1.15 -6.73
N SER A 192 -4.89 0.11 -5.93
CA SER A 192 -3.88 -0.93 -5.73
C SER A 192 -3.70 -1.79 -6.99
N ALA A 193 -2.45 -2.14 -7.28
CA ALA A 193 -2.14 -3.07 -8.36
C ALA A 193 -2.39 -4.53 -7.95
N PHE A 194 -2.19 -4.83 -6.67
CA PHE A 194 -2.38 -6.16 -6.10
C PHE A 194 -2.99 -6.07 -4.70
N ILE A 195 -3.70 -7.12 -4.31
CA ILE A 195 -4.30 -7.28 -2.98
C ILE A 195 -3.59 -8.43 -2.26
N ASP A 196 -3.26 -8.23 -1.00
CA ASP A 196 -2.46 -9.11 -0.15
C ASP A 196 -1.07 -9.41 -0.74
N ALA A 197 -0.04 -8.75 -0.20
CA ALA A 197 1.34 -8.94 -0.62
C ALA A 197 1.82 -10.39 -0.49
N PHE A 198 1.22 -11.22 0.38
CA PHE A 198 1.63 -12.62 0.50
C PHE A 198 1.04 -13.53 -0.58
N SER A 199 0.06 -13.06 -1.36
CA SER A 199 -0.61 -13.82 -2.42
C SER A 199 0.18 -13.82 -3.75
N ILE A 200 1.09 -12.87 -3.93
CA ILE A 200 1.86 -12.68 -5.16
C ILE A 200 3.28 -13.23 -5.03
N ASN A 201 3.88 -13.69 -6.13
CA ASN A 201 5.30 -14.07 -6.17
C ASN A 201 6.17 -12.81 -6.30
N TRP A 202 7.01 -12.54 -5.30
CA TRP A 202 7.87 -11.35 -5.26
C TRP A 202 9.03 -11.41 -6.25
N SER A 203 9.33 -12.60 -6.81
CA SER A 203 10.37 -12.80 -7.83
C SER A 203 10.03 -12.19 -9.19
N TYR A 204 8.78 -11.80 -9.42
CA TYR A 204 8.35 -11.15 -10.67
C TYR A 204 8.84 -9.71 -10.78
N PHE A 205 9.22 -9.11 -9.66
CA PHE A 205 9.80 -7.77 -9.61
C PHE A 205 11.32 -7.87 -9.52
N GLN A 206 12.02 -6.96 -10.17
CA GLN A 206 13.49 -6.89 -10.10
C GLN A 206 13.93 -6.46 -8.70
N PHE A 207 13.19 -5.53 -8.09
CA PHE A 207 13.48 -5.02 -6.75
C PHE A 207 12.21 -4.57 -6.04
N VAL A 208 11.95 -5.10 -4.83
CA VAL A 208 10.76 -4.77 -4.02
C VAL A 208 11.06 -3.84 -2.85
N TYR A 209 10.12 -2.98 -2.50
CA TYR A 209 10.15 -2.20 -1.25
C TYR A 209 9.23 -2.84 -0.22
N LEU A 210 9.73 -3.02 1.01
CA LEU A 210 8.93 -3.53 2.12
C LEU A 210 9.02 -2.59 3.32
N PHE A 211 7.88 -2.06 3.72
CA PHE A 211 7.70 -1.44 5.04
C PHE A 211 6.47 -2.03 5.75
N PRO A 212 6.53 -3.32 6.13
CA PRO A 212 5.37 -4.02 6.65
C PRO A 212 5.09 -3.64 8.11
N PRO A 213 3.88 -3.91 8.60
CA PRO A 213 3.63 -4.03 10.04
C PRO A 213 4.68 -4.93 10.68
N PHE A 214 5.32 -4.48 11.76
CA PHE A 214 6.51 -5.18 12.30
C PHE A 214 6.25 -6.60 12.77
N SER A 215 5.01 -6.93 13.13
CA SER A 215 4.57 -8.30 13.44
C SER A 215 4.70 -9.27 12.26
N LEU A 216 4.72 -8.75 11.02
CA LEU A 216 4.81 -9.53 9.79
C LEU A 216 6.25 -9.70 9.27
N LEU A 217 7.26 -9.07 9.90
CA LEU A 217 8.66 -9.14 9.44
C LEU A 217 9.16 -10.58 9.31
N SER A 218 8.86 -11.45 10.29
CA SER A 218 9.22 -12.87 10.22
C SER A 218 8.67 -13.56 8.96
N ARG A 219 7.43 -13.26 8.58
CA ARG A 219 6.77 -13.83 7.40
C ARG A 219 7.34 -13.22 6.11
N CYS A 220 7.65 -11.93 6.11
CA CYS A 220 8.30 -11.26 4.97
C CYS A 220 9.69 -11.82 4.69
N ILE A 221 10.50 -12.03 5.73
CA ILE A 221 11.85 -12.62 5.61
C ILE A 221 11.78 -14.03 5.05
N PHE A 222 10.81 -14.83 5.50
CA PHE A 222 10.56 -16.15 4.94
C PHE A 222 10.19 -16.05 3.45
N LYS A 223 9.24 -15.18 3.11
CA LYS A 223 8.78 -15.01 1.73
C LYS A 223 9.88 -14.49 0.78
N ILE A 224 10.73 -13.56 1.21
CA ILE A 224 11.90 -13.12 0.44
C ILE A 224 12.76 -14.31 0.04
N ARG A 225 12.99 -15.24 0.98
CA ARG A 225 13.82 -16.42 0.74
C ARG A 225 13.13 -17.43 -0.18
N GLU A 226 11.88 -17.74 0.07
CA GLU A 226 11.11 -18.70 -0.74
C GLU A 226 10.97 -18.24 -2.18
N ASP A 227 10.62 -16.96 -2.38
CA ASP A 227 10.44 -16.39 -3.72
C ASP A 227 11.79 -16.05 -4.39
N GLY A 228 12.91 -16.07 -3.67
CA GLY A 228 14.20 -15.60 -4.19
C GLY A 228 14.19 -14.10 -4.55
N ALA A 229 13.37 -13.31 -3.86
CA ALA A 229 13.14 -11.90 -4.17
C ALA A 229 14.31 -11.02 -3.72
N ARG A 230 14.48 -9.88 -4.39
CA ARG A 230 15.48 -8.84 -4.06
C ARG A 230 14.77 -7.57 -3.68
N GLY A 231 15.31 -6.81 -2.75
CA GLY A 231 14.65 -5.58 -2.34
C GLY A 231 15.29 -4.88 -1.16
N VAL A 232 14.54 -3.94 -0.60
CA VAL A 232 14.88 -3.24 0.63
C VAL A 232 13.78 -3.44 1.67
N VAL A 233 14.19 -3.83 2.88
CA VAL A 233 13.30 -3.98 4.04
C VAL A 233 13.57 -2.86 5.03
N ILE A 234 12.54 -2.10 5.37
CA ILE A 234 12.56 -1.16 6.48
C ILE A 234 12.12 -1.92 7.74
N ALA A 235 12.98 -1.96 8.76
CA ALA A 235 12.74 -2.70 9.99
C ALA A 235 13.21 -1.91 11.23
N PRO A 236 12.65 -2.15 12.42
CA PRO A 236 13.18 -1.58 13.64
C PRO A 236 14.51 -2.23 14.02
N PHE A 237 15.42 -1.47 14.63
CA PHE A 237 16.71 -1.97 15.09
C PHE A 237 16.57 -2.74 16.42
N TRP A 238 15.89 -3.90 16.38
CA TRP A 238 15.58 -4.72 17.54
C TRP A 238 16.36 -6.04 17.50
N GLN A 239 17.62 -5.99 17.94
CA GLN A 239 18.56 -7.13 17.86
C GLN A 239 18.10 -8.38 18.61
N THR A 240 17.25 -8.23 19.63
CA THR A 240 16.73 -9.34 20.44
C THR A 240 15.55 -10.08 19.78
N GLN A 241 15.02 -9.57 18.67
CA GLN A 241 13.92 -10.22 17.98
C GLN A 241 14.39 -11.42 17.17
N THR A 242 13.60 -12.49 17.16
CA THR A 242 13.94 -13.76 16.50
C THR A 242 14.15 -13.64 14.99
N TRP A 243 13.48 -12.68 14.35
CA TRP A 243 13.64 -12.39 12.92
C TRP A 243 14.91 -11.60 12.60
N PHE A 244 15.50 -10.89 13.56
CA PHE A 244 16.62 -9.98 13.30
C PHE A 244 17.86 -10.71 12.76
N PRO A 245 18.34 -11.82 13.36
CA PRO A 245 19.46 -12.57 12.82
C PRO A 245 19.18 -13.16 11.43
N ARG A 246 17.92 -13.50 11.14
CA ARG A 246 17.51 -14.03 9.83
C ARG A 246 17.54 -12.94 8.77
N LEU A 247 17.11 -11.72 9.10
CA LEU A 247 17.23 -10.55 8.22
C LEU A 247 18.69 -10.27 7.88
N MET A 248 19.60 -10.30 8.87
CA MET A 248 21.03 -10.07 8.65
C MET A 248 21.67 -11.10 7.72
N GLN A 249 21.14 -12.32 7.66
CA GLN A 249 21.63 -13.35 6.73
C GLN A 249 21.21 -13.12 5.28
N LEU A 250 20.18 -12.31 5.04
CA LEU A 250 19.70 -11.97 3.70
C LEU A 250 20.38 -10.72 3.12
N LEU A 251 21.30 -10.08 3.85
CA LEU A 251 21.91 -8.83 3.39
C LEU A 251 22.74 -9.02 2.12
N THR A 252 22.69 -8.02 1.24
CA THR A 252 23.52 -7.92 0.03
C THR A 252 24.46 -6.71 0.04
N ASP A 253 24.25 -5.76 0.94
CA ASP A 253 25.13 -4.65 1.27
C ASP A 253 24.94 -4.27 2.76
N ASN A 254 25.76 -3.35 3.24
CA ASN A 254 25.72 -2.83 4.60
C ASN A 254 24.38 -2.14 4.86
N PRO A 255 23.65 -2.53 5.92
CA PRO A 255 22.40 -1.89 6.29
C PRO A 255 22.62 -0.44 6.71
N ILE A 256 21.64 0.41 6.41
CA ILE A 256 21.65 1.83 6.75
C ILE A 256 20.79 2.06 8.00
N VAL A 257 21.36 2.69 9.00
CA VAL A 257 20.63 3.30 10.11
C VAL A 257 19.99 4.58 9.63
N LEU A 258 18.67 4.66 9.73
CA LEU A 258 17.92 5.83 9.34
C LEU A 258 18.05 6.95 10.38
N PRO A 259 17.96 8.24 9.97
CA PRO A 259 18.08 9.37 10.86
C PRO A 259 17.04 9.32 11.98
N LYS A 260 17.46 9.61 13.21
CA LYS A 260 16.55 9.69 14.36
C LYS A 260 15.96 11.10 14.43
N ASN A 261 14.91 11.33 13.65
CA ASN A 261 14.15 12.59 13.68
C ASN A 261 12.66 12.31 13.96
N LYS A 262 11.88 13.33 14.34
CA LYS A 262 10.45 13.16 14.66
C LYS A 262 9.57 12.91 13.42
N LYS A 263 10.06 13.25 12.23
CA LYS A 263 9.35 13.21 10.94
C LYS A 263 9.80 12.07 10.04
N ILE A 264 10.58 11.13 10.58
CA ILE A 264 11.16 10.03 9.82
C ILE A 264 10.04 9.13 9.32
N LEU A 265 8.99 9.00 10.14
CA LEU A 265 7.71 8.45 9.76
C LEU A 265 6.69 9.57 9.76
N ASN A 266 5.92 9.68 8.67
CA ASN A 266 4.86 10.66 8.50
C ASN A 266 3.53 9.93 8.31
N LEU A 267 2.48 10.53 8.87
CA LEU A 267 1.10 10.09 8.69
C LEU A 267 0.45 11.00 7.63
N PRO A 268 0.08 10.48 6.45
CA PRO A 268 -0.33 11.32 5.32
C PRO A 268 -1.50 12.27 5.61
N HIS A 269 -2.52 11.80 6.33
CA HIS A 269 -3.72 12.57 6.65
C HIS A 269 -3.57 13.45 7.90
N ASP A 270 -2.47 13.31 8.65
CA ASP A 270 -2.12 14.19 9.76
C ASP A 270 -0.60 14.39 9.82
N PRO A 271 -0.04 15.27 8.97
CA PRO A 271 1.41 15.48 8.88
C PRO A 271 2.05 16.05 10.15
N GLN A 272 1.27 16.56 11.10
CA GLN A 272 1.78 17.07 12.38
C GLN A 272 1.91 15.98 13.44
N SER A 273 1.21 14.86 13.26
CA SER A 273 1.31 13.72 14.16
C SER A 273 2.72 13.15 14.20
N VAL A 274 3.17 12.81 15.40
CA VAL A 274 4.49 12.21 15.63
C VAL A 274 4.31 10.75 16.02
N HIS A 275 5.05 9.87 15.35
CA HIS A 275 4.93 8.42 15.59
C HIS A 275 5.10 8.10 17.10
N PRO A 276 4.21 7.29 17.72
CA PRO A 276 4.23 7.02 19.15
C PRO A 276 5.59 6.50 19.66
N LEU A 277 6.28 5.73 18.82
CA LEU A 277 7.59 5.16 19.13
C LEU A 277 8.81 6.01 18.73
N HIS A 278 8.66 7.24 18.20
CA HIS A 278 9.78 8.03 17.64
C HIS A 278 10.98 8.19 18.59
N LYS A 279 10.76 8.25 19.91
CA LYS A 279 11.85 8.39 20.91
C LYS A 279 12.65 7.10 21.09
N LYS A 280 11.99 5.94 21.00
CA LYS A 280 12.55 4.62 21.34
C LYS A 280 12.95 3.82 20.11
N MET A 281 12.29 4.07 18.98
CA MET A 281 12.47 3.33 17.75
C MET A 281 13.60 3.94 16.93
N LYS A 282 14.54 3.08 16.58
CA LYS A 282 15.57 3.33 15.57
C LYS A 282 15.22 2.41 14.40
N LEU A 283 15.18 2.94 13.18
CA LEU A 283 14.89 2.16 11.99
C LEU A 283 16.19 1.86 11.24
N ILE A 284 16.19 0.73 10.55
CA ILE A 284 17.23 0.32 9.62
C ILE A 284 16.60 0.01 8.26
N ALA A 285 17.28 0.39 7.19
CA ALA A 285 17.01 -0.08 5.85
C ALA A 285 18.02 -1.18 5.51
N CYS A 286 17.51 -2.34 5.13
CA CYS A 286 18.31 -3.53 4.83
C CYS A 286 18.15 -3.89 3.35
N PRO A 287 19.20 -3.80 2.52
CA PRO A 287 19.18 -4.36 1.18
C PRO A 287 19.29 -5.88 1.30
N VAL A 288 18.33 -6.59 0.73
CA VAL A 288 18.15 -8.03 0.92
C VAL A 288 18.00 -8.79 -0.39
N SER A 289 18.37 -10.07 -0.35
CA SER A 289 18.11 -11.03 -1.42
C SER A 289 17.81 -12.40 -0.85
N GLY A 290 16.82 -13.09 -1.43
CA GLY A 290 16.55 -14.50 -1.20
C GLY A 290 17.54 -15.44 -1.91
N VAL A 291 18.40 -14.91 -2.80
CA VAL A 291 19.38 -15.70 -3.55
C VAL A 291 20.65 -15.87 -2.74
N ALA A 292 20.90 -17.10 -2.29
CA ALA A 292 21.96 -17.43 -1.34
C ALA A 292 23.37 -16.98 -1.78
N SER A 293 23.69 -17.08 -3.08
CA SER A 293 25.00 -16.69 -3.61
C SER A 293 25.28 -15.20 -3.43
N GLU A 294 24.27 -14.33 -3.52
CA GLU A 294 24.43 -12.89 -3.35
C GLU A 294 24.73 -12.54 -1.88
N ASN A 295 24.07 -13.24 -0.95
CA ASN A 295 24.33 -13.07 0.48
C ASN A 295 25.75 -13.53 0.84
N GLU A 296 26.19 -14.66 0.28
CA GLU A 296 27.53 -15.18 0.50
C GLU A 296 28.60 -14.24 -0.05
N ASP A 297 28.38 -13.68 -1.23
CA ASP A 297 29.31 -12.73 -1.85
C ASP A 297 29.43 -11.43 -1.06
N PHE A 298 28.32 -10.95 -0.48
CA PHE A 298 28.38 -9.85 0.49
C PHE A 298 29.19 -10.22 1.73
N LEU A 299 28.90 -11.37 2.35
CA LEU A 299 29.58 -11.81 3.57
C LEU A 299 31.09 -12.07 3.36
N LYS A 300 31.51 -12.54 2.18
CA LYS A 300 32.94 -12.73 1.84
C LYS A 300 33.71 -11.42 1.87
N LYS A 301 33.07 -10.30 1.48
CA LYS A 301 33.66 -8.95 1.49
C LYS A 301 33.79 -8.37 2.90
N GLN A 302 33.13 -8.96 3.90
CA GLN A 302 33.17 -8.47 5.28
C GLN A 302 34.39 -8.98 6.07
N PRO A 303 34.92 -8.16 7.00
CA PRO A 303 36.01 -8.57 7.86
C PRO A 303 35.59 -9.74 8.77
N THR A 304 36.50 -10.68 8.95
CA THR A 304 36.29 -11.82 9.85
C THR A 304 36.42 -11.35 11.31
N TYR A 305 35.44 -11.67 12.15
CA TYR A 305 35.41 -11.20 13.54
C TYR A 305 36.47 -11.86 14.43
N SER A 306 36.71 -13.16 14.24
CA SER A 306 37.74 -13.89 14.98
C SER A 306 38.61 -14.73 14.04
N CYS A 307 39.93 -14.49 14.10
CA CYS A 307 40.93 -15.40 13.57
C CYS A 307 41.43 -16.25 14.73
N ARG A 308 41.27 -17.59 14.66
CA ARG A 308 42.05 -18.50 15.52
C ARG A 308 43.48 -18.53 14.98
N LEU A 309 44.34 -17.64 15.47
CA LEU A 309 45.78 -17.84 15.34
C LEU A 309 46.14 -18.99 16.28
N GLY A 310 46.28 -20.20 15.73
CA GLY A 310 46.89 -21.30 16.45
C GLY A 310 48.26 -20.85 16.97
N ASN A 311 48.47 -21.03 18.27
CA ASN A 311 49.75 -20.92 19.00
C ASN A 311 50.26 -19.55 19.47
N GLN A 312 49.44 -18.50 19.62
CA GLN A 312 49.83 -17.38 20.49
C GLN A 312 48.72 -17.00 21.46
N VAL A 313 49.05 -17.05 22.75
CA VAL A 313 48.19 -16.62 23.86
C VAL A 313 47.69 -15.20 23.58
N GLN A 314 46.37 -15.06 23.38
CA GLN A 314 45.72 -13.77 23.20
C GLN A 314 46.00 -12.89 24.42
N ARG A 315 46.83 -11.85 24.27
CA ARG A 315 47.05 -10.85 25.33
C ARG A 315 45.91 -9.84 25.48
N ASN A 316 44.89 -9.88 24.62
CA ASN A 316 43.64 -9.13 24.78
C ASN A 316 42.49 -9.88 24.09
N SER A 317 41.56 -10.44 24.87
CA SER A 317 40.29 -10.94 24.36
C SER A 317 39.38 -9.77 24.04
N THR A 318 39.00 -9.64 22.77
CA THR A 318 37.98 -8.69 22.28
C THR A 318 38.44 -7.22 22.25
N LYS A 319 38.70 -6.69 21.04
CA LYS A 319 38.63 -5.24 20.85
C LYS A 319 37.20 -4.81 21.13
N CYS A 320 37.04 -3.82 22.01
CA CYS A 320 35.75 -3.26 22.42
C CYS A 320 34.91 -2.96 21.17
N ILE A 321 33.72 -3.56 21.08
CA ILE A 321 32.70 -3.15 20.12
C ILE A 321 32.39 -1.70 20.47
N SER A 322 32.56 -0.78 19.52
CA SER A 322 32.29 0.64 19.73
C SER A 322 30.99 0.82 20.52
N GLY A 323 31.02 1.63 21.59
CA GLY A 323 29.91 1.80 22.55
C GLY A 323 28.59 2.34 21.96
N ASN A 324 28.49 2.46 20.64
CA ASN A 324 27.33 2.92 19.87
C ASN A 324 26.48 1.78 19.26
N GLY A 325 26.91 0.51 19.34
CA GLY A 325 26.13 -0.64 18.86
C GLY A 325 25.97 -0.73 17.33
N SER A 326 26.92 -0.17 16.57
CA SER A 326 26.85 0.00 15.12
C SER A 326 27.40 -1.18 14.30
N ASN A 327 27.71 -2.32 14.93
CA ASN A 327 28.23 -3.51 14.23
C ASN A 327 27.53 -4.77 14.77
N ILE A 328 27.32 -5.77 13.93
CA ILE A 328 26.85 -7.10 14.33
C ILE A 328 27.72 -8.20 13.75
N VAL A 329 27.76 -9.36 14.39
CA VAL A 329 28.42 -10.56 13.86
C VAL A 329 27.39 -11.52 13.29
N THR A 330 27.53 -11.88 12.01
CA THR A 330 26.71 -12.91 11.34
C THR A 330 27.65 -13.89 10.65
N LYS A 331 27.50 -15.20 10.88
CA LYS A 331 28.38 -16.25 10.33
C LYS A 331 29.89 -15.95 10.47
N ASN A 332 30.32 -15.49 11.66
CA ASN A 332 31.70 -15.07 11.97
C ASN A 332 32.23 -13.86 11.15
N LYS A 333 31.35 -13.12 10.48
CA LYS A 333 31.66 -11.89 9.75
C LYS A 333 31.10 -10.68 10.48
N LEU A 334 31.89 -9.62 10.59
CA LEU A 334 31.50 -8.36 11.19
C LEU A 334 30.82 -7.49 10.12
N ILE A 335 29.54 -7.20 10.32
CA ILE A 335 28.72 -6.34 9.46
C ILE A 335 28.62 -4.97 10.13
N ALA A 336 29.03 -3.92 9.42
CA ALA A 336 28.92 -2.55 9.88
C ALA A 336 27.62 -1.91 9.41
N PHE A 337 26.95 -1.20 10.31
CA PHE A 337 25.81 -0.36 9.96
C PHE A 337 26.34 1.03 9.55
N LYS A 338 25.97 1.47 8.35
CA LYS A 338 26.23 2.84 7.91
C LYS A 338 25.10 3.75 8.39
N PHE A 339 25.30 5.06 8.31
CA PHE A 339 24.30 6.06 8.68
C PHE A 339 23.96 6.87 7.42
N LEU A 340 22.67 7.18 7.27
CA LEU A 340 22.18 8.02 6.17
C LEU A 340 22.53 9.49 6.41
#